data_AF-A0A0G1VWC1-F1
#
_entry.id   AF-A0A0G1VWC1-F1
#
_cell.length_a   1.000
_cell.length_b   1.000
_cell.length_c   1.000
_cell.angle_alpha   90.00
_cell.angle_beta   90.00
_cell.angle_gamma   90.00
#
_symmetry.space_group_name_H-M   'P 1'
#
loop_
_entity.id
_entity.type
_entity.pdbx_description
1 polymer ?
#
loop_
_entity_poly.entity_id
_entity_poly.type
_entity_poly.pdbx_seq_one_letter_code
_entity_poly.pdbx_strand_id
1 'polypeptide(L)'
;MFLKVIVGIAALSALVTGGYFVVREDGAQELSKVFNDNLASGDYLAALGVAGKIKESGQGSSELDAAVSGAARLLVAEDIYRQAAKASDEARFVDVRALLSGSEAVTNPSFKNYVEAQALLSEAEAEAAGAAHKTAVVISNLEEKAKAEQGKRQELEQNKKKLEGMLSEKEKSLSASKAETAEAKAQALQSQKDAEAKQAALVAEQARARELMVQVEKESKQKFFTELRNYRDMAQKGREQLDNAVMEINAKRDVTALIYVSQGKILFEEAKPKSVELRNSRTPALFQGQVDDLLRSLEQFTEASKQLRNAVAYMDEQSSTEFTNGLSKGKAALGSATSYLSNVTSLIASNP
;
A
#
# COMPACT_ATOMS: atom_id res chain seq x y z
N MET A 1 -92.83 -43.53 46.62
CA MET A 1 -91.86 -44.23 45.75
C MET A 1 -90.78 -43.22 45.41
N PHE A 2 -89.58 -43.14 45.96
CA PHE A 2 -88.73 -43.90 46.91
C PHE A 2 -87.78 -42.84 47.54
N LEU A 3 -87.58 -42.81 48.87
CA LEU A 3 -86.39 -43.31 49.61
C LEU A 3 -85.07 -42.62 49.21
N LYS A 4 -84.18 -42.12 50.08
CA LYS A 4 -83.97 -42.36 51.52
C LYS A 4 -83.03 -41.26 52.05
N VAL A 5 -83.61 -40.30 52.77
CA VAL A 5 -83.01 -39.67 53.96
C VAL A 5 -83.58 -40.46 55.14
N ILE A 6 -82.84 -40.55 56.26
CA ILE A 6 -83.12 -41.26 57.54
C ILE A 6 -82.11 -42.41 57.75
N VAL A 7 -81.12 -42.17 58.62
CA VAL A 7 -80.96 -42.76 59.97
C VAL A 7 -79.80 -42.02 60.64
N GLY A 8 -80.01 -41.40 61.80
CA GLY A 8 -78.91 -40.99 62.68
C GLY A 8 -79.01 -39.64 63.39
N ILE A 9 -80.11 -38.89 63.25
CA ILE A 9 -80.47 -37.78 64.15
C ILE A 9 -81.74 -38.23 64.89
N ALA A 10 -81.58 -39.13 65.87
CA ALA A 10 -82.67 -39.65 66.71
C ALA A 10 -82.12 -40.39 67.94
N ALA A 11 -81.43 -39.67 68.83
CA ALA A 11 -81.20 -40.09 70.21
C ALA A 11 -81.09 -38.84 71.12
N LEU A 12 -81.94 -37.86 70.87
CA LEU A 12 -81.94 -36.57 71.58
C LEU A 12 -83.36 -36.03 71.72
N SER A 13 -84.28 -36.85 72.27
CA SER A 13 -85.59 -36.40 72.75
C SER A 13 -86.41 -37.55 73.34
N ALA A 14 -86.04 -38.04 74.52
CA ALA A 14 -86.98 -38.69 75.46
C ALA A 14 -86.31 -38.90 76.82
N LEU A 15 -86.26 -37.84 77.63
CA LEU A 15 -86.61 -37.84 79.05
C LEU A 15 -86.31 -36.45 79.63
N VAL A 16 -87.21 -35.52 79.33
CA VAL A 16 -87.50 -34.40 80.22
C VAL A 16 -88.41 -34.95 81.30
N THR A 17 -87.91 -35.08 82.53
CA THR A 17 -88.57 -34.55 83.76
C THR A 17 -87.77 -34.91 85.01
N GLY A 18 -87.31 -33.87 85.73
CA GLY A 18 -87.30 -33.85 87.20
C GLY A 18 -86.08 -34.42 87.92
N GLY A 19 -85.14 -33.54 88.30
CA GLY A 19 -84.05 -33.89 89.22
C GLY A 19 -83.01 -32.78 89.40
N TYR A 20 -83.46 -31.58 89.78
CA TYR A 20 -82.60 -30.46 90.17
C TYR A 20 -81.82 -30.84 91.45
N PHE A 21 -80.49 -30.70 91.41
CA PHE A 21 -79.54 -30.79 92.54
C PHE A 21 -79.35 -32.16 93.24
N VAL A 22 -78.06 -32.52 93.41
CA VAL A 22 -77.47 -33.60 94.24
C VAL A 22 -77.12 -34.92 93.51
N VAL A 23 -75.98 -34.95 92.80
CA VAL A 23 -74.80 -35.83 93.05
C VAL A 23 -73.60 -35.09 92.43
N ARG A 24 -72.92 -34.27 93.24
CA ARG A 24 -71.93 -33.30 92.74
C ARG A 24 -70.48 -33.83 92.73
N GLU A 25 -70.20 -35.07 93.15
CA GLU A 25 -68.82 -35.63 93.18
C GLU A 25 -68.57 -36.78 92.18
N ASP A 26 -69.48 -37.74 91.97
CA ASP A 26 -69.22 -38.91 91.09
C ASP A 26 -69.20 -38.58 89.59
N GLY A 27 -70.07 -37.67 89.13
CA GLY A 27 -70.14 -37.28 87.71
C GLY A 27 -68.91 -36.50 87.22
N ALA A 28 -68.17 -35.88 88.12
CA ALA A 28 -66.99 -35.09 87.77
C ALA A 28 -65.71 -35.92 87.66
N GLN A 29 -65.58 -36.98 88.45
CA GLN A 29 -64.50 -37.95 88.27
C GLN A 29 -64.63 -38.67 86.93
N GLU A 30 -65.85 -39.04 86.55
CA GLU A 30 -66.11 -39.66 85.25
C GLU A 30 -65.81 -38.69 84.09
N LEU A 31 -66.24 -37.42 84.19
CA LEU A 31 -65.90 -36.42 83.18
C LEU A 31 -64.39 -36.13 83.11
N SER A 32 -63.68 -36.12 84.24
CA SER A 32 -62.21 -35.93 84.28
C SER A 32 -61.47 -37.12 83.67
N LYS A 33 -61.98 -38.33 83.88
CA LYS A 33 -61.47 -39.54 83.23
C LYS A 33 -61.70 -39.50 81.72
N VAL A 34 -62.90 -39.15 81.28
CA VAL A 34 -63.22 -38.98 79.85
C VAL A 34 -62.39 -37.85 79.22
N PHE A 35 -62.12 -36.77 79.96
CA PHE A 35 -61.21 -35.71 79.52
C PHE A 35 -59.78 -36.24 79.30
N ASN A 36 -59.24 -36.97 80.27
CA ASN A 36 -57.90 -37.55 80.18
C ASN A 36 -57.81 -38.65 79.12
N ASP A 37 -58.85 -39.46 78.95
CA ASP A 37 -58.93 -40.48 77.91
C ASP A 37 -59.00 -39.85 76.51
N ASN A 38 -59.75 -38.76 76.34
CA ASN A 38 -59.79 -37.99 75.09
C ASN A 38 -58.46 -37.27 74.82
N LEU A 39 -57.81 -36.71 75.86
CA LEU A 39 -56.50 -36.06 75.74
C LEU A 39 -55.41 -37.08 75.37
N ALA A 40 -55.42 -38.26 75.99
CA ALA A 40 -54.45 -39.34 75.74
C ALA A 40 -54.69 -40.06 74.40
N SER A 41 -55.94 -40.18 73.95
CA SER A 41 -56.28 -40.70 72.61
C SER A 41 -56.09 -39.66 71.49
N GLY A 42 -55.77 -38.43 71.87
CA GLY A 42 -55.54 -37.28 71.00
C GLY A 42 -56.79 -36.80 70.26
N ASP A 43 -57.97 -36.95 70.86
CA ASP A 43 -59.17 -36.22 70.47
C ASP A 43 -59.25 -34.91 71.28
N TYR A 44 -58.37 -33.97 70.93
CA TYR A 44 -58.17 -32.73 71.68
C TYR A 44 -59.41 -31.84 71.70
N LEU A 45 -60.20 -31.85 70.61
CA LEU A 45 -61.45 -31.12 70.54
C LEU A 45 -62.52 -31.73 71.47
N ALA A 46 -62.64 -33.06 71.52
CA ALA A 46 -63.52 -33.72 72.47
C ALA A 46 -63.04 -33.53 73.92
N ALA A 47 -61.73 -33.54 74.17
CA ALA A 47 -61.16 -33.22 75.48
C ALA A 47 -61.56 -31.79 75.91
N LEU A 48 -61.36 -30.78 75.06
CA LEU A 48 -61.78 -29.40 75.36
C LEU A 48 -63.30 -29.28 75.57
N GLY A 49 -64.10 -30.00 74.79
CA GLY A 49 -65.56 -30.04 74.94
C GLY A 49 -66.01 -30.67 76.27
N VAL A 50 -65.31 -31.69 76.75
CA VAL A 50 -65.55 -32.31 78.07
C VAL A 50 -65.08 -31.39 79.20
N ALA A 51 -63.95 -30.72 79.04
CA ALA A 51 -63.50 -29.72 80.02
C ALA A 51 -64.47 -28.53 80.15
N GLY A 52 -65.10 -28.11 79.06
CA GLY A 52 -66.20 -27.13 79.10
C GLY A 52 -67.33 -27.57 80.03
N LYS A 53 -67.75 -28.84 79.94
CA LYS A 53 -68.78 -29.43 80.82
C LYS A 53 -68.33 -29.54 82.28
N ILE A 54 -67.05 -29.83 82.54
CA ILE A 54 -66.47 -29.85 83.91
C ILE A 54 -66.46 -28.43 84.53
N LYS A 55 -66.20 -27.39 83.72
CA LYS A 55 -66.27 -26.00 84.18
C LYS A 55 -67.70 -25.54 84.45
N GLU A 56 -68.65 -25.90 83.58
CA GLU A 56 -70.07 -25.58 83.74
C GLU A 56 -70.71 -26.23 84.97
N SER A 57 -70.22 -27.39 85.41
CA SER A 57 -70.67 -28.05 86.64
C SER A 57 -70.11 -27.41 87.94
N GLY A 58 -69.22 -26.42 87.80
CA GLY A 58 -68.67 -25.62 88.90
C GLY A 58 -67.41 -26.18 89.54
N GLN A 59 -66.71 -27.12 88.88
CA GLN A 59 -65.51 -27.80 89.40
C GLN A 59 -64.23 -27.46 88.62
N GLY A 60 -64.03 -26.18 88.31
CA GLY A 60 -62.76 -25.72 87.75
C GLY A 60 -61.63 -25.84 88.77
N SER A 61 -60.51 -26.45 88.38
CA SER A 61 -59.24 -26.42 89.12
C SER A 61 -58.14 -25.79 88.27
N SER A 62 -57.09 -25.28 88.90
CA SER A 62 -55.92 -24.75 88.20
C SER A 62 -55.21 -25.81 87.35
N GLU A 63 -55.28 -27.08 87.76
CA GLU A 63 -54.74 -28.22 87.02
C GLU A 63 -55.57 -28.51 85.75
N LEU A 64 -56.90 -28.41 85.84
CA LEU A 64 -57.79 -28.51 84.68
C LEU A 64 -57.57 -27.35 83.71
N ASP A 65 -57.35 -26.13 84.21
CA ASP A 65 -57.04 -24.97 83.36
C ASP A 65 -55.71 -25.13 82.61
N ALA A 66 -54.69 -25.67 83.28
CA ALA A 66 -53.42 -26.01 82.65
C ALA A 66 -53.58 -27.13 81.60
N ALA A 67 -54.38 -28.16 81.90
CA ALA A 67 -54.65 -29.26 80.97
C ALA A 67 -55.50 -28.82 79.77
N VAL A 68 -56.44 -27.88 79.96
CA VAL A 68 -57.21 -27.23 78.88
C VAL A 68 -56.30 -26.40 77.99
N SER A 69 -55.38 -25.62 78.59
CA SER A 69 -54.39 -24.85 77.83
C SER A 69 -53.46 -25.79 77.03
N GLY A 70 -53.03 -26.90 77.62
CA GLY A 70 -52.28 -27.96 76.95
C GLY A 70 -53.06 -28.59 75.79
N ALA A 71 -54.31 -28.98 76.01
CA ALA A 71 -55.19 -29.55 74.98
C ALA A 71 -55.46 -28.55 73.83
N ALA A 72 -55.61 -27.26 74.12
CA ALA A 72 -55.78 -26.22 73.11
C ALA A 72 -54.53 -26.03 72.24
N ARG A 73 -53.33 -26.10 72.84
CA ARG A 73 -52.06 -26.07 72.09
C ARG A 73 -51.88 -27.32 71.23
N LEU A 74 -52.27 -28.48 71.74
CA LEU A 74 -52.24 -29.74 70.99
C LEU A 74 -53.26 -29.77 69.84
N LEU A 75 -54.41 -29.11 69.99
CA LEU A 75 -55.37 -28.92 68.91
C LEU A 75 -54.83 -28.00 67.81
N VAL A 76 -54.11 -26.92 68.17
CA VAL A 76 -53.41 -26.07 67.20
C VAL A 76 -52.28 -26.85 66.50
N ALA A 77 -51.56 -27.68 67.25
CA ALA A 77 -50.57 -28.60 66.69
C ALA A 77 -51.18 -29.59 65.69
N GLU A 78 -52.40 -30.08 65.96
CA GLU A 78 -53.13 -30.97 65.05
C GLU A 78 -53.46 -30.28 63.73
N ASP A 79 -53.92 -29.02 63.77
CA ASP A 79 -54.19 -28.25 62.56
C ASP A 79 -52.92 -27.92 61.78
N ILE A 80 -51.84 -27.51 62.47
CA ILE A 80 -50.52 -27.28 61.86
C ILE A 80 -49.99 -28.55 61.19
N TYR A 81 -50.08 -29.70 61.88
CA TYR A 81 -49.67 -30.98 61.31
C TYR A 81 -50.51 -31.35 60.10
N ARG A 82 -51.83 -31.14 60.11
CA ARG A 82 -52.70 -31.38 58.95
C ARG A 82 -52.34 -30.49 57.77
N GLN A 83 -52.07 -29.20 58.01
CA GLN A 83 -51.64 -28.28 56.96
C GLN A 83 -50.27 -28.66 56.39
N ALA A 84 -49.35 -29.10 57.26
CA ALA A 84 -48.03 -29.58 56.86
C ALA A 84 -48.11 -30.90 56.06
N ALA A 85 -48.93 -31.86 56.48
CA ALA A 85 -49.16 -33.09 55.73
C ALA A 85 -49.71 -32.79 54.32
N LYS A 86 -50.69 -31.87 54.22
CA LYS A 86 -51.22 -31.43 52.92
C LYS A 86 -50.16 -30.72 52.06
N ALA A 87 -49.35 -29.85 52.66
CA ALA A 87 -48.25 -29.20 51.94
C ALA A 87 -47.21 -30.21 51.46
N SER A 88 -46.99 -31.30 52.20
CA SER A 88 -46.11 -32.40 51.80
C SER A 88 -46.69 -33.21 50.63
N ASP A 89 -47.98 -33.51 50.65
CA ASP A 89 -48.67 -34.18 49.54
C ASP A 89 -48.58 -33.38 48.23
N GLU A 90 -48.50 -32.05 48.34
CA GLU A 90 -48.32 -31.12 47.23
C GLU A 90 -46.84 -30.84 46.91
N ALA A 91 -45.90 -31.58 47.51
CA ALA A 91 -44.45 -31.44 47.38
C ALA A 91 -43.91 -30.03 47.73
N ARG A 92 -44.63 -29.28 48.57
CA ARG A 92 -44.26 -27.93 49.05
C ARG A 92 -43.44 -28.01 50.33
N PHE A 93 -42.33 -28.74 50.29
CA PHE A 93 -41.49 -29.03 51.47
C PHE A 93 -40.96 -27.79 52.21
N VAL A 94 -40.79 -26.66 51.52
CA VAL A 94 -40.44 -25.38 52.17
C VAL A 94 -41.57 -24.89 53.08
N ASP A 95 -42.82 -25.04 52.65
CA ASP A 95 -44.00 -24.67 53.42
C ASP A 95 -44.21 -25.66 54.60
N VAL A 96 -43.95 -26.96 54.39
CA VAL A 96 -43.97 -27.99 55.44
C VAL A 96 -42.99 -27.63 56.57
N ARG A 97 -41.75 -27.28 56.20
CA ARG A 97 -40.74 -26.83 57.16
C ARG A 97 -41.17 -25.56 57.91
N ALA A 98 -41.72 -24.58 57.20
CA ALA A 98 -42.18 -23.33 57.80
C ALA A 98 -43.33 -23.54 58.80
N LEU A 99 -44.23 -24.49 58.52
CA LEU A 99 -45.37 -24.82 59.37
C LEU A 99 -44.97 -25.64 60.61
N LEU A 100 -44.12 -26.66 60.45
CA LEU A 100 -43.77 -27.56 61.55
C LEU A 100 -42.65 -27.02 62.44
N SER A 101 -41.72 -26.23 61.91
CA SER A 101 -40.57 -25.71 62.66
C SER A 101 -41.00 -24.89 63.88
N GLY A 102 -40.71 -25.38 65.08
CA GLY A 102 -41.06 -24.72 66.34
C GLY A 102 -42.53 -24.87 66.76
N SER A 103 -43.32 -25.67 66.04
CA SER A 103 -44.69 -25.99 66.43
C SER A 103 -44.74 -27.01 67.58
N GLU A 104 -45.84 -27.01 68.35
CA GLU A 104 -46.10 -28.01 69.40
C GLU A 104 -46.23 -29.43 68.80
N ALA A 105 -46.51 -29.57 67.49
CA ALA A 105 -46.59 -30.85 66.81
C ALA A 105 -45.25 -31.61 66.79
N VAL A 106 -44.12 -30.91 66.78
CA VAL A 106 -42.77 -31.51 66.73
C VAL A 106 -41.96 -31.28 68.00
N THR A 107 -42.43 -30.42 68.91
CA THR A 107 -41.74 -30.07 70.16
C THR A 107 -42.39 -30.68 71.41
N ASN A 108 -43.64 -31.17 71.33
CA ASN A 108 -44.37 -31.75 72.47
C ASN A 108 -44.59 -33.28 72.30
N PRO A 109 -43.89 -34.12 73.07
CA PRO A 109 -44.02 -35.59 72.96
C PRO A 109 -45.40 -36.16 73.28
N SER A 110 -46.28 -35.38 73.92
CA SER A 110 -47.65 -35.79 74.24
C SER A 110 -48.62 -35.61 73.06
N PHE A 111 -48.15 -35.03 71.95
CA PHE A 111 -48.92 -34.93 70.72
C PHE A 111 -49.05 -36.29 70.04
N LYS A 112 -50.27 -36.65 69.63
CA LYS A 112 -50.62 -37.97 69.08
C LYS A 112 -49.78 -38.38 67.88
N ASN A 113 -49.47 -37.42 67.00
CA ASN A 113 -48.70 -37.65 65.77
C ASN A 113 -47.29 -37.06 65.86
N TYR A 114 -46.71 -36.98 67.06
CA TYR A 114 -45.42 -36.33 67.30
C TYR A 114 -44.27 -36.94 66.47
N VAL A 115 -44.25 -38.29 66.39
CA VAL A 115 -43.20 -39.00 65.65
C VAL A 115 -43.33 -38.76 64.15
N GLU A 116 -44.55 -38.80 63.64
CA GLU A 116 -44.87 -38.55 62.23
C GLU A 116 -44.58 -37.08 61.85
N ALA A 117 -44.89 -36.13 62.73
CA ALA A 117 -44.58 -34.72 62.53
C ALA A 117 -43.07 -34.45 62.50
N GLN A 118 -42.29 -35.12 63.35
CA GLN A 118 -40.82 -35.01 63.32
C GLN A 118 -40.21 -35.63 62.07
N ALA A 119 -40.71 -36.80 61.65
CA ALA A 119 -40.27 -37.44 60.41
C ALA A 119 -40.56 -36.53 59.20
N LEU A 120 -41.76 -35.95 59.15
CA LEU A 120 -42.18 -35.04 58.09
C LEU A 120 -41.35 -33.74 58.05
N LEU A 121 -41.01 -33.18 59.21
CA LEU A 121 -40.10 -32.03 59.31
C LEU A 121 -38.69 -32.39 58.83
N SER A 122 -38.16 -33.55 59.22
CA SER A 122 -36.82 -33.99 58.81
C SER A 122 -36.72 -34.23 57.30
N GLU A 123 -37.74 -34.83 56.69
CA GLU A 123 -37.86 -35.01 55.24
C GLU A 123 -37.92 -33.65 54.52
N ALA A 124 -38.76 -32.74 55.02
CA ALA A 124 -38.89 -31.39 54.47
C ALA A 124 -37.60 -30.57 54.55
N GLU A 125 -36.82 -30.71 55.64
CA GLU A 125 -35.51 -30.08 55.78
C GLU A 125 -34.48 -30.64 54.79
N ALA A 126 -34.46 -31.97 54.59
CA ALA A 126 -33.58 -32.62 53.63
C ALA A 126 -33.88 -32.18 52.19
N GLU A 127 -35.16 -32.15 51.80
CA GLU A 127 -35.58 -31.73 50.45
C GLU A 127 -35.33 -30.23 50.22
N ALA A 128 -35.63 -29.38 51.21
CA ALA A 128 -35.34 -27.94 51.12
C ALA A 128 -33.82 -27.66 50.99
N ALA A 129 -32.99 -28.40 51.74
CA ALA A 129 -31.53 -28.29 51.63
C ALA A 129 -31.02 -28.79 50.27
N GLY A 130 -31.58 -29.90 49.76
CA GLY A 130 -31.27 -30.43 48.43
C GLY A 130 -31.62 -29.47 47.29
N ALA A 131 -32.79 -28.83 47.36
CA ALA A 131 -33.23 -27.81 46.40
C ALA A 131 -32.37 -26.55 46.46
N ALA A 132 -32.01 -26.09 47.66
CA ALA A 132 -31.11 -24.95 47.85
C ALA A 132 -29.71 -25.21 47.28
N HIS A 133 -29.16 -26.40 47.53
CA HIS A 133 -27.86 -26.81 46.98
C HIS A 133 -27.88 -26.87 45.45
N LYS A 134 -28.89 -27.51 44.85
CA LYS A 134 -29.05 -27.57 43.38
C LYS A 134 -29.14 -26.16 42.78
N THR A 135 -29.90 -25.26 43.40
CA THR A 135 -30.05 -23.87 42.95
C THR A 135 -28.72 -23.11 43.03
N ALA A 136 -27.98 -23.25 44.13
CA ALA A 136 -26.68 -22.62 44.30
C ALA A 136 -25.66 -23.10 43.24
N VAL A 137 -25.64 -24.40 42.93
CA VAL A 137 -24.77 -24.96 41.87
C VAL A 137 -25.15 -24.40 40.49
N VAL A 138 -26.46 -24.29 40.19
CA VAL A 138 -26.91 -23.70 38.91
C VAL A 138 -26.53 -22.23 38.81
N ILE A 139 -26.72 -21.45 39.87
CA ILE A 139 -26.32 -20.03 39.91
C ILE A 139 -24.82 -19.89 39.70
N SER A 140 -24.00 -20.65 40.44
CA SER A 140 -22.55 -20.63 40.29
C SER A 140 -22.10 -20.97 38.87
N ASN A 141 -22.69 -22.00 38.25
CA ASN A 141 -22.40 -22.36 36.85
C ASN A 141 -22.81 -21.25 35.85
N LEU A 142 -23.93 -20.55 36.10
CA LEU A 142 -24.37 -19.44 35.25
C LEU A 142 -23.46 -18.22 35.42
N GLU A 143 -23.01 -17.92 36.63
CA GLU A 143 -22.06 -16.85 36.91
C GLU A 143 -20.71 -17.10 36.23
N GLU A 144 -20.20 -18.33 36.28
CA GLU A 144 -18.97 -18.71 35.57
C GLU A 144 -19.12 -18.56 34.06
N LYS A 145 -20.24 -19.01 33.48
CA LYS A 145 -20.54 -18.84 32.05
C LYS A 145 -20.65 -17.36 31.67
N ALA A 146 -21.31 -16.54 32.49
CA ALA A 146 -21.44 -15.11 32.25
C ALA A 146 -20.08 -14.40 32.28
N LYS A 147 -19.22 -14.73 33.25
CA LYS A 147 -17.84 -14.21 33.32
C LYS A 147 -17.01 -14.63 32.11
N ALA A 148 -17.10 -15.89 31.69
CA ALA A 148 -16.39 -16.40 30.52
C ALA A 148 -16.85 -15.70 29.22
N GLU A 149 -18.15 -15.51 29.04
CA GLU A 149 -18.71 -14.82 27.87
C GLU A 149 -18.35 -13.32 27.86
N GLN A 150 -18.34 -12.68 29.02
CA GLN A 150 -17.86 -11.30 29.17
C GLN A 150 -16.38 -11.17 28.78
N GLY A 151 -15.54 -12.12 29.21
CA GLY A 151 -14.13 -12.18 28.80
C GLY A 151 -13.97 -12.31 27.28
N LYS A 152 -14.69 -13.24 26.65
CA LYS A 152 -14.68 -13.40 25.18
C LYS A 152 -15.12 -12.14 24.44
N ARG A 153 -16.14 -11.45 24.92
CA ARG A 153 -16.60 -10.19 24.31
C ARG A 153 -15.56 -9.08 24.42
N GLN A 154 -14.88 -8.96 25.56
CA GLN A 154 -13.79 -8.00 25.71
C GLN A 154 -12.63 -8.31 24.77
N GLU A 155 -12.24 -9.57 24.64
CA GLU A 155 -11.19 -10.00 23.72
C GLU A 155 -11.55 -9.74 22.26
N LEU A 156 -12.78 -10.07 21.85
CA LEU A 156 -13.28 -9.76 20.50
C LEU A 156 -13.32 -8.26 20.22
N GLU A 157 -13.71 -7.44 21.18
CA GLU A 157 -13.74 -5.98 21.04
C GLU A 157 -12.33 -5.39 20.90
N GLN A 158 -11.35 -5.92 21.66
CA GLN A 158 -9.94 -5.54 21.50
C GLN A 158 -9.40 -5.96 20.13
N ASN A 159 -9.69 -7.18 19.69
CA ASN A 159 -9.28 -7.68 18.38
C ASN A 159 -9.89 -6.88 17.23
N LYS A 160 -11.17 -6.52 17.35
CA LYS A 160 -11.88 -5.65 16.39
C LYS A 160 -11.19 -4.29 16.27
N LYS A 161 -10.92 -3.62 17.39
CA LYS A 161 -10.21 -2.32 17.39
C LYS A 161 -8.82 -2.42 16.77
N LYS A 162 -8.09 -3.51 17.05
CA LYS A 162 -6.77 -3.76 16.44
C LYS A 162 -6.85 -3.93 14.93
N LEU A 163 -7.83 -4.70 14.44
CA LEU A 163 -8.07 -4.90 13.01
C LEU A 163 -8.48 -3.61 12.31
N GLU A 164 -9.38 -2.82 12.89
CA GLU A 164 -9.78 -1.51 12.36
C GLU A 164 -8.57 -0.55 12.23
N GLY A 165 -7.70 -0.52 13.24
CA GLY A 165 -6.46 0.24 13.21
C GLY A 165 -5.51 -0.20 12.09
N MET A 166 -5.27 -1.51 11.96
CA MET A 166 -4.43 -2.08 10.88
C MET A 166 -5.01 -1.79 9.50
N LEU A 167 -6.35 -1.85 9.35
CA LEU A 167 -7.02 -1.60 8.08
C LEU A 167 -6.88 -0.13 7.68
N SER A 168 -7.07 0.81 8.62
CA SER A 168 -6.86 2.24 8.38
C SER A 168 -5.41 2.56 7.98
N GLU A 169 -4.42 1.94 8.63
CA GLU A 169 -3.00 2.12 8.27
C GLU A 169 -2.66 1.54 6.90
N LYS A 170 -3.25 0.39 6.55
CA LYS A 170 -3.13 -0.21 5.21
C LYS A 170 -3.77 0.66 4.13
N GLU A 171 -4.93 1.26 4.38
CA GLU A 171 -5.57 2.19 3.45
C GLU A 171 -4.72 3.44 3.22
N LYS A 172 -4.15 4.02 4.29
CA LYS A 172 -3.24 5.17 4.19
C LYS A 172 -1.99 4.83 3.37
N SER A 173 -1.32 3.71 3.67
CA SER A 173 -0.13 3.29 2.92
C SER A 173 -0.43 2.98 1.45
N LEU A 174 -1.58 2.36 1.15
CA LEU A 174 -2.02 2.13 -0.23
C LEU A 174 -2.27 3.44 -0.98
N SER A 175 -2.87 4.43 -0.32
CA SER A 175 -3.12 5.75 -0.92
C SER A 175 -1.82 6.50 -1.23
N ALA A 176 -0.84 6.44 -0.32
CA ALA A 176 0.48 7.05 -0.51
C ALA A 176 1.23 6.37 -1.67
N SER A 177 1.25 5.04 -1.68
CA SER A 177 1.91 4.28 -2.75
C SER A 177 1.29 4.55 -4.13
N LYS A 178 -0.04 4.71 -4.22
CA LYS A 178 -0.70 5.10 -5.47
C LYS A 178 -0.31 6.51 -5.92
N ALA A 179 -0.19 7.45 -4.99
CA ALA A 179 0.24 8.82 -5.30
C ALA A 179 1.69 8.84 -5.82
N GLU A 180 2.61 8.15 -5.15
CA GLU A 180 4.00 8.02 -5.59
C GLU A 180 4.10 7.37 -6.98
N THR A 181 3.31 6.32 -7.23
CA THR A 181 3.28 5.65 -8.54
C THR A 181 2.75 6.57 -9.64
N ALA A 182 1.73 7.38 -9.35
CA ALA A 182 1.19 8.35 -10.31
C ALA A 182 2.21 9.45 -10.63
N GLU A 183 2.93 9.95 -9.62
CA GLU A 183 3.99 10.94 -9.78
C GLU A 183 5.18 10.37 -10.59
N ALA A 184 5.67 9.18 -10.24
CA ALA A 184 6.73 8.52 -10.97
C ALA A 184 6.35 8.28 -12.44
N LYS A 185 5.08 7.89 -12.71
CA LYS A 185 4.57 7.74 -14.08
C LYS A 185 4.54 9.07 -14.83
N ALA A 186 4.14 10.17 -14.18
CA ALA A 186 4.15 11.50 -14.79
C ALA A 186 5.57 11.96 -15.12
N GLN A 187 6.53 11.77 -14.20
CA GLN A 187 7.94 12.10 -14.41
C GLN A 187 8.58 11.26 -15.53
N ALA A 188 8.26 9.97 -15.61
CA ALA A 188 8.73 9.10 -16.68
C ALA A 188 8.21 9.54 -18.05
N LEU A 189 6.93 9.91 -18.14
CA LEU A 189 6.32 10.38 -19.38
C LEU A 189 6.88 11.75 -19.81
N GLN A 190 7.18 12.63 -18.87
CA GLN A 190 7.87 13.89 -19.15
C GLN A 190 9.30 13.66 -19.62
N SER A 191 10.05 12.78 -18.95
CA SER A 191 11.42 12.43 -19.34
C SER A 191 11.48 11.80 -20.73
N GLN A 192 10.48 10.99 -21.10
CA GLN A 192 10.35 10.44 -22.44
C GLN A 192 10.16 11.54 -23.48
N LYS A 193 9.24 12.49 -23.25
CA LYS A 193 9.03 13.62 -24.17
C LYS A 193 10.28 14.48 -24.33
N ASP A 194 10.99 14.75 -23.23
CA ASP A 194 12.23 15.54 -23.27
C ASP A 194 13.35 14.80 -24.02
N ALA A 195 13.44 13.47 -23.87
CA ALA A 195 14.39 12.65 -24.62
C ALA A 195 14.07 12.63 -26.12
N GLU A 196 12.81 12.46 -26.49
CA GLU A 196 12.36 12.52 -27.89
C GLU A 196 12.63 13.89 -28.52
N ALA A 197 12.37 14.98 -27.79
CA ALA A 197 12.66 16.34 -28.25
C ALA A 197 14.18 16.58 -28.46
N LYS A 198 15.02 16.12 -27.53
CA LYS A 198 16.49 16.19 -27.65
C LYS A 198 17.00 15.36 -28.81
N GLN A 199 16.45 14.16 -29.02
CA GLN A 199 16.83 13.30 -30.14
C GLN A 199 16.46 13.95 -31.48
N ALA A 200 15.26 14.53 -31.59
CA ALA A 200 14.83 15.25 -32.79
C ALA A 200 15.73 16.47 -33.08
N ALA A 201 16.09 17.24 -32.05
CA ALA A 201 17.00 18.37 -32.17
C ALA A 201 18.40 17.94 -32.65
N LEU A 202 18.94 16.84 -32.10
CA LEU A 202 20.24 16.29 -32.51
C LEU A 202 20.23 15.85 -33.98
N VAL A 203 19.19 15.18 -34.44
CA VAL A 203 19.07 14.76 -35.85
C VAL A 203 19.00 15.98 -36.78
N ALA A 204 18.24 17.02 -36.40
CA ALA A 204 18.16 18.26 -37.16
C ALA A 204 19.51 18.99 -37.22
N GLU A 205 20.26 19.03 -36.12
CA GLU A 205 21.59 19.63 -36.06
C GLU A 205 22.60 18.84 -36.89
N GLN A 206 22.57 17.51 -36.85
CA GLN A 206 23.41 16.66 -37.70
C GLN A 206 23.11 16.86 -39.19
N ALA A 207 21.84 17.01 -39.56
CA ALA A 207 21.45 17.32 -40.94
C ALA A 207 22.01 18.67 -41.40
N ARG A 208 21.84 19.72 -40.58
CA ARG A 208 22.40 21.06 -40.86
C ARG A 208 23.92 21.04 -40.96
N ALA A 209 24.60 20.33 -40.07
CA ALA A 209 26.05 20.21 -40.10
C ALA A 209 26.54 19.53 -41.39
N ARG A 210 25.85 18.48 -41.85
CA ARG A 210 26.17 17.82 -43.13
C ARG A 210 25.96 18.75 -44.32
N GLU A 211 24.84 19.46 -44.36
CA GLU A 211 24.58 20.45 -45.42
C GLU A 211 25.65 21.55 -45.45
N LEU A 212 26.04 22.05 -44.28
CA LEU A 212 27.09 23.06 -44.16
C LEU A 212 28.45 22.52 -44.63
N MET A 213 28.82 21.28 -44.27
CA MET A 213 30.07 20.68 -44.74
C MET A 213 30.09 20.53 -46.26
N VAL A 214 28.98 20.11 -46.88
CA VAL A 214 28.86 20.03 -48.34
C VAL A 214 29.00 21.40 -48.99
N GLN A 215 28.40 22.44 -48.41
CA GLN A 215 28.54 23.82 -48.90
C GLN A 215 29.98 24.32 -48.77
N VAL A 216 30.63 24.11 -47.62
CA VAL A 216 32.03 24.49 -47.39
C VAL A 216 32.96 23.78 -48.36
N GLU A 217 32.76 22.49 -48.61
CA GLU A 217 33.57 21.72 -49.57
C GLU A 217 33.40 22.27 -51.00
N LYS A 218 32.17 22.57 -51.40
CA LYS A 218 31.87 23.17 -52.70
C LYS A 218 32.53 24.54 -52.88
N GLU A 219 32.39 25.42 -51.88
CA GLU A 219 33.02 26.74 -51.92
C GLU A 219 34.54 26.67 -51.90
N SER A 220 35.12 25.79 -51.08
CA SER A 220 36.55 25.56 -51.00
C SER A 220 37.11 25.10 -52.35
N LYS A 221 36.45 24.12 -53.00
CA LYS A 221 36.81 23.65 -54.34
C LYS A 221 36.72 24.78 -55.37
N GLN A 222 35.64 25.57 -55.35
CA GLN A 222 35.46 26.69 -56.26
C GLN A 222 36.54 27.76 -56.10
N LYS A 223 36.86 28.14 -54.85
CA LYS A 223 37.94 29.11 -54.55
C LYS A 223 39.29 28.57 -55.03
N PHE A 224 39.60 27.31 -54.75
CA PHE A 224 40.81 26.66 -55.23
C PHE A 224 40.96 26.75 -56.76
N PHE A 225 39.93 26.34 -57.52
CA PHE A 225 39.99 26.39 -58.99
C PHE A 225 40.04 27.82 -59.54
N THR A 226 39.41 28.78 -58.87
CA THR A 226 39.49 30.20 -59.23
C THR A 226 40.91 30.74 -59.07
N GLU A 227 41.54 30.47 -57.92
CA GLU A 227 42.93 30.88 -57.65
C GLU A 227 43.91 30.18 -58.61
N LEU A 228 43.76 28.86 -58.82
CA LEU A 228 44.59 28.09 -59.75
C LEU A 228 44.49 28.64 -61.17
N ARG A 229 43.29 28.99 -61.63
CA ARG A 229 43.05 29.59 -62.95
C ARG A 229 43.74 30.94 -63.07
N ASN A 230 43.63 31.80 -62.07
CA ASN A 230 44.29 33.11 -62.07
C ASN A 230 45.81 32.99 -62.19
N TYR A 231 46.44 32.07 -61.44
CA TYR A 231 47.89 31.91 -61.47
C TYR A 231 48.38 31.22 -62.76
N ARG A 232 47.61 30.25 -63.27
CA ARG A 232 47.83 29.67 -64.61
C ARG A 232 47.76 30.76 -65.69
N ASP A 233 46.76 31.64 -65.64
CA ASP A 233 46.59 32.72 -66.62
C ASP A 233 47.75 33.72 -66.58
N MET A 234 48.29 34.03 -65.40
CA MET A 234 49.53 34.82 -65.26
C MET A 234 50.71 34.13 -65.92
N ALA A 235 50.90 32.82 -65.69
CA ALA A 235 51.95 32.04 -66.32
C ALA A 235 51.79 31.97 -67.85
N GLN A 236 50.56 31.82 -68.35
CA GLN A 236 50.25 31.79 -69.78
C GLN A 236 50.54 33.15 -70.44
N LYS A 237 50.16 34.26 -69.81
CA LYS A 237 50.53 35.60 -70.29
C LYS A 237 52.04 35.81 -70.30
N GLY A 238 52.74 35.34 -69.26
CA GLY A 238 54.19 35.44 -69.19
C GLY A 238 54.87 34.62 -70.28
N ARG A 239 54.35 33.42 -70.57
CA ARG A 239 54.79 32.59 -71.69
C ARG A 239 54.68 33.33 -73.02
N GLU A 240 53.53 33.97 -73.28
CA GLU A 240 53.33 34.75 -74.51
C GLU A 240 54.38 35.87 -74.65
N GLN A 241 54.78 36.50 -73.54
CA GLN A 241 55.90 37.46 -73.56
C GLN A 241 57.23 36.77 -73.92
N LEU A 242 57.51 35.58 -73.39
CA LEU A 242 58.74 34.86 -73.76
C LEU A 242 58.73 34.37 -75.21
N ASP A 243 57.59 33.94 -75.74
CA ASP A 243 57.42 33.61 -77.16
C ASP A 243 57.70 34.84 -78.04
N ASN A 244 57.16 36.01 -77.67
CA ASN A 244 57.46 37.29 -78.34
C ASN A 244 58.94 37.67 -78.23
N ALA A 245 59.57 37.48 -77.07
CA ALA A 245 61.00 37.72 -76.90
C ALA A 245 61.85 36.85 -77.83
N VAL A 246 61.51 35.56 -77.98
CA VAL A 246 62.19 34.66 -78.92
C VAL A 246 62.05 35.17 -80.35
N MET A 247 60.87 35.66 -80.75
CA MET A 247 60.66 36.25 -82.07
C MET A 247 61.54 37.49 -82.30
N GLU A 248 61.59 38.40 -81.33
CA GLU A 248 62.39 39.63 -81.42
C GLU A 248 63.91 39.34 -81.41
N ILE A 249 64.38 38.33 -80.65
CA ILE A 249 65.76 37.84 -80.70
C ILE A 249 66.12 37.37 -82.12
N ASN A 250 65.25 36.56 -82.75
CA ASN A 250 65.49 36.10 -84.11
C ASN A 250 65.46 37.25 -85.12
N ALA A 251 64.67 38.30 -84.85
CA ALA A 251 64.59 39.52 -85.65
C ALA A 251 65.70 40.54 -85.39
N LYS A 252 66.67 40.23 -84.49
CA LYS A 252 67.78 41.10 -84.10
C LYS A 252 67.34 42.42 -83.44
N ARG A 253 66.28 42.38 -82.65
CA ARG A 253 65.77 43.54 -81.91
C ARG A 253 65.97 43.34 -80.42
N ASP A 254 67.09 43.84 -79.91
CA ASP A 254 67.62 43.59 -78.56
C ASP A 254 66.76 44.25 -77.48
N VAL A 255 66.45 45.53 -77.67
CA VAL A 255 65.71 46.34 -76.68
C VAL A 255 64.30 45.80 -76.48
N THR A 256 63.59 45.48 -77.57
CA THR A 256 62.23 44.91 -77.51
C THR A 256 62.24 43.50 -76.95
N ALA A 257 63.22 42.67 -77.30
CA ALA A 257 63.39 41.35 -76.70
C ALA A 257 63.59 41.43 -75.18
N LEU A 258 64.44 42.33 -74.69
CA LEU A 258 64.66 42.52 -73.25
C LEU A 258 63.41 42.98 -72.51
N ILE A 259 62.61 43.86 -73.12
CA ILE A 259 61.33 44.30 -72.57
C ILE A 259 60.40 43.10 -72.38
N TYR A 260 60.22 42.28 -73.42
CA TYR A 260 59.37 41.09 -73.34
C TYR A 260 59.87 40.05 -72.33
N VAL A 261 61.19 39.79 -72.27
CA VAL A 261 61.77 38.92 -71.23
C VAL A 261 61.48 39.45 -69.84
N SER A 262 61.62 40.76 -69.63
CA SER A 262 61.39 41.39 -68.32
C SER A 262 59.92 41.35 -67.91
N GLN A 263 59.00 41.64 -68.84
CA GLN A 263 57.56 41.55 -68.60
C GLN A 263 57.10 40.13 -68.26
N GLY A 264 57.59 39.13 -69.01
CA GLY A 264 57.33 37.72 -68.70
C GLY A 264 57.85 37.34 -67.31
N LYS A 265 59.09 37.73 -67.00
CA LYS A 265 59.72 37.47 -65.70
C LYS A 265 58.90 38.02 -64.52
N ILE A 266 58.40 39.25 -64.61
CA ILE A 266 57.58 39.88 -63.55
C ILE A 266 56.34 39.02 -63.25
N LEU A 267 55.66 38.53 -64.28
CA LEU A 267 54.47 37.67 -64.12
C LEU A 267 54.79 36.35 -63.42
N PHE A 268 55.95 35.74 -63.71
CA PHE A 268 56.37 34.50 -63.05
C PHE A 268 56.77 34.73 -61.59
N GLU A 269 57.51 35.81 -61.31
CA GLU A 269 57.92 36.19 -59.95
C GLU A 269 56.71 36.55 -59.08
N GLU A 270 55.63 37.09 -59.67
CA GLU A 270 54.37 37.34 -58.97
C GLU A 270 53.56 36.06 -58.73
N ALA A 271 53.47 35.19 -59.74
CA ALA A 271 52.66 33.96 -59.66
C ALA A 271 53.29 32.89 -58.75
N LYS A 272 54.63 32.82 -58.65
CA LYS A 272 55.34 31.81 -57.87
C LYS A 272 54.99 31.80 -56.37
N PRO A 273 55.13 32.90 -55.60
CA PRO A 273 54.80 32.90 -54.18
C PRO A 273 53.32 32.60 -53.92
N LYS A 274 52.42 33.10 -54.78
CA LYS A 274 50.97 32.85 -54.69
C LYS A 274 50.64 31.37 -54.94
N SER A 275 51.33 30.72 -55.88
CA SER A 275 51.18 29.29 -56.14
C SER A 275 51.73 28.42 -55.00
N VAL A 276 52.81 28.86 -54.33
CA VAL A 276 53.32 28.21 -53.11
C VAL A 276 52.32 28.32 -51.95
N GLU A 277 51.70 29.49 -51.77
CA GLU A 277 50.65 29.66 -50.75
C GLU A 277 49.43 28.77 -51.04
N LEU A 278 48.98 28.74 -52.31
CA LEU A 278 47.89 27.88 -52.76
C LEU A 278 48.17 26.43 -52.42
N ARG A 279 49.38 25.94 -52.75
CA ARG A 279 49.85 24.58 -52.45
C ARG A 279 49.75 24.25 -50.96
N ASN A 280 50.23 25.16 -50.11
CA ASN A 280 50.43 24.88 -48.69
C ASN A 280 49.17 25.04 -47.84
N SER A 281 48.20 25.84 -48.27
CA SER A 281 47.06 26.24 -47.41
C SER A 281 45.69 25.83 -47.94
N ARG A 282 45.51 25.71 -49.26
CA ARG A 282 44.18 25.65 -49.90
C ARG A 282 44.05 24.57 -50.95
N THR A 283 45.06 23.71 -51.13
CA THR A 283 45.05 22.66 -52.15
C THR A 283 44.57 21.34 -51.57
N PRO A 284 43.45 20.79 -52.08
CA PRO A 284 43.03 19.43 -51.75
C PRO A 284 44.11 18.41 -52.16
N ALA A 285 44.30 17.35 -51.37
CA ALA A 285 45.33 16.34 -51.61
C ALA A 285 45.32 15.78 -53.05
N LEU A 286 44.12 15.59 -53.62
CA LEU A 286 43.92 15.09 -54.98
C LEU A 286 44.49 15.99 -56.08
N PHE A 287 44.72 17.28 -55.81
CA PHE A 287 45.18 18.26 -56.80
C PHE A 287 46.61 18.78 -56.55
N GLN A 288 47.31 18.26 -55.54
CA GLN A 288 48.66 18.72 -55.20
C GLN A 288 49.64 18.57 -56.38
N GLY A 289 49.54 17.47 -57.14
CA GLY A 289 50.41 17.23 -58.30
C GLY A 289 50.29 18.31 -59.37
N GLN A 290 49.10 18.86 -59.61
CA GLN A 290 48.90 19.91 -60.61
C GLN A 290 49.35 21.28 -60.12
N VAL A 291 49.29 21.55 -58.81
CA VAL A 291 49.91 22.76 -58.26
C VAL A 291 51.43 22.65 -58.29
N ASP A 292 51.98 21.46 -58.08
CA ASP A 292 53.41 21.18 -58.26
C ASP A 292 53.84 21.37 -59.72
N ASP A 293 53.03 20.94 -60.69
CA ASP A 293 53.28 21.20 -62.11
C ASP A 293 53.26 22.70 -62.42
N LEU A 294 52.34 23.48 -61.82
CA LEU A 294 52.34 24.94 -61.97
C LEU A 294 53.65 25.55 -61.42
N LEU A 295 54.11 25.12 -60.24
CA LEU A 295 55.36 25.60 -59.65
C LEU A 295 56.57 25.26 -60.51
N ARG A 296 56.65 24.01 -61.00
CA ARG A 296 57.72 23.59 -61.93
C ARG A 296 57.68 24.38 -63.22
N SER A 297 56.49 24.67 -63.74
CA SER A 297 56.30 25.50 -64.92
C SER A 297 56.88 26.91 -64.70
N LEU A 298 56.53 27.56 -63.58
CA LEU A 298 57.03 28.90 -63.22
C LEU A 298 58.55 28.92 -63.03
N GLU A 299 59.13 27.86 -62.48
CA GLU A 299 60.59 27.72 -62.36
C GLU A 299 61.29 27.62 -63.71
N GLN A 300 60.75 26.78 -64.61
CA GLN A 300 61.29 26.63 -65.96
C GLN A 300 61.08 27.89 -66.81
N PHE A 301 59.97 28.61 -66.64
CA PHE A 301 59.77 29.91 -67.26
C PHE A 301 60.77 30.96 -66.74
N THR A 302 61.08 30.97 -65.45
CA THR A 302 62.09 31.87 -64.87
C THR A 302 63.48 31.56 -65.43
N GLU A 303 63.82 30.28 -65.56
CA GLU A 303 65.08 29.85 -66.19
C GLU A 303 65.11 30.23 -67.68
N ALA A 304 64.00 30.08 -68.40
CA ALA A 304 63.87 30.54 -69.78
C ALA A 304 64.12 32.05 -69.89
N SER A 305 63.51 32.87 -69.02
CA SER A 305 63.77 34.32 -68.97
C SER A 305 65.25 34.65 -68.77
N LYS A 306 65.94 33.91 -67.88
CA LYS A 306 67.37 34.11 -67.62
C LYS A 306 68.22 33.77 -68.84
N GLN A 307 67.98 32.61 -69.45
CA GLN A 307 68.76 32.16 -70.61
C GLN A 307 68.49 33.01 -71.86
N LEU A 308 67.25 33.46 -72.07
CA LEU A 308 66.89 34.38 -73.15
C LEU A 308 67.49 35.77 -72.93
N ARG A 309 67.52 36.28 -71.69
CA ARG A 309 68.24 37.52 -71.36
C ARG A 309 69.74 37.42 -71.69
N ASN A 310 70.37 36.29 -71.33
CA ASN A 310 71.76 36.03 -71.68
C ASN A 310 71.94 36.01 -73.20
N ALA A 311 71.04 35.36 -73.95
CA ALA A 311 71.09 35.37 -75.41
C ALA A 311 71.01 36.79 -75.98
N VAL A 312 70.13 37.66 -75.47
CA VAL A 312 70.07 39.06 -75.93
C VAL A 312 71.39 39.80 -75.69
N ALA A 313 72.07 39.56 -74.57
CA ALA A 313 73.34 40.22 -74.24
C ALA A 313 74.49 39.90 -75.22
N TYR A 314 74.42 38.77 -75.92
CA TYR A 314 75.41 38.34 -76.92
C TYR A 314 74.86 38.38 -78.36
N MET A 315 73.77 39.11 -78.59
CA MET A 315 73.06 39.05 -79.87
C MET A 315 73.81 39.69 -81.04
N ASP A 316 74.71 40.64 -80.79
CA ASP A 316 75.59 41.22 -81.82
C ASP A 316 76.60 40.19 -82.35
N GLU A 317 76.89 39.14 -81.56
CA GLU A 317 77.79 38.04 -81.90
C GLU A 317 77.01 36.72 -82.00
N GLN A 318 76.09 36.60 -82.97
CA GLN A 318 75.21 35.42 -83.07
C GLN A 318 75.94 34.07 -83.31
N SER A 319 77.19 34.11 -83.76
CA SER A 319 78.04 32.91 -83.87
C SER A 319 78.74 32.54 -82.55
N SER A 320 78.61 33.36 -81.50
CA SER A 320 79.18 33.08 -80.19
C SER A 320 78.53 31.84 -79.56
N THR A 321 79.32 31.16 -78.74
CA THR A 321 78.85 29.98 -78.00
C THR A 321 77.84 30.39 -76.92
N GLU A 322 77.96 31.61 -76.41
CA GLU A 322 77.12 32.23 -75.41
C GLU A 322 75.71 32.53 -75.96
N PHE A 323 75.61 33.13 -77.15
CA PHE A 323 74.33 33.37 -77.82
C PHE A 323 73.60 32.06 -78.15
N THR A 324 74.31 31.15 -78.83
CA THR A 324 73.73 29.88 -79.29
C THR A 324 73.27 28.99 -78.13
N ASN A 325 74.07 28.89 -77.06
CA ASN A 325 73.68 28.15 -75.86
C ASN A 325 72.55 28.85 -75.08
N GLY A 326 72.60 30.16 -74.92
CA GLY A 326 71.55 30.92 -74.22
C GLY A 326 70.19 30.77 -74.91
N LEU A 327 70.15 30.90 -76.25
CA LEU A 327 68.91 30.77 -77.01
C LEU A 327 68.39 29.33 -77.01
N SER A 328 69.28 28.34 -77.18
CA SER A 328 68.91 26.92 -77.16
C SER A 328 68.38 26.47 -75.80
N LYS A 329 69.10 26.78 -74.71
CA LYS A 329 68.67 26.48 -73.34
C LYS A 329 67.39 27.23 -72.96
N GLY A 330 67.25 28.49 -73.39
CA GLY A 330 66.04 29.28 -73.19
C GLY A 330 64.81 28.64 -73.85
N LYS A 331 64.93 28.22 -75.12
CA LYS A 331 63.85 27.52 -75.84
C LYS A 331 63.52 26.15 -75.20
N ALA A 332 64.52 25.41 -74.76
CA ALA A 332 64.32 24.11 -74.10
C ALA A 332 63.59 24.26 -72.75
N ALA A 333 63.97 25.25 -71.94
CA ALA A 333 63.30 25.57 -70.69
C ALA A 333 61.86 26.06 -70.93
N LEU A 334 61.64 26.89 -71.96
CA LEU A 334 60.31 27.36 -72.38
C LEU A 334 59.39 26.20 -72.79
N GLY A 335 59.91 25.24 -73.57
CA GLY A 335 59.17 24.03 -73.95
C GLY A 335 58.82 23.15 -72.75
N SER A 336 59.77 22.96 -71.83
CA SER A 336 59.54 22.20 -70.59
C SER A 336 58.50 22.87 -69.70
N ALA A 337 58.57 24.19 -69.53
CA ALA A 337 57.60 24.98 -68.79
C ALA A 337 56.19 24.87 -69.36
N THR A 338 56.07 24.93 -70.70
CA THR A 338 54.79 24.81 -71.41
C THR A 338 54.17 23.43 -71.24
N SER A 339 54.97 22.37 -71.23
CA SER A 339 54.51 21.01 -70.98
C SER A 339 53.85 20.88 -69.60
N TYR A 340 54.51 21.35 -68.54
CA TYR A 340 53.93 21.36 -67.20
C TYR A 340 52.67 22.23 -67.12
N LEU A 341 52.64 23.41 -67.76
CA LEU A 341 51.47 24.29 -67.78
C LEU A 341 50.25 23.65 -68.48
N SER A 342 50.49 22.79 -69.47
CA SER A 342 49.45 22.07 -70.20
C SER A 342 48.66 21.12 -69.29
N ASN A 343 49.34 20.46 -68.34
CA ASN A 343 48.68 19.60 -67.36
C ASN A 343 47.73 20.38 -66.46
N VAL A 344 48.16 21.56 -66.01
CA VAL A 344 47.34 22.48 -65.20
C VAL A 344 46.13 22.99 -65.99
N THR A 345 46.36 23.36 -67.24
CA THR A 345 45.29 23.82 -68.15
C THR A 345 44.23 22.73 -68.39
N SER A 346 44.67 21.48 -68.57
CA SER A 346 43.77 20.34 -68.76
C SER A 346 42.95 20.04 -67.51
N LEU A 347 43.54 20.18 -66.31
CA LEU A 347 42.80 20.04 -65.05
C LEU A 347 41.73 21.13 -64.89
N ILE A 348 42.06 22.39 -65.19
CA ILE A 348 41.09 23.50 -65.11
C ILE A 348 39.95 23.30 -66.12
N ALA A 349 40.27 22.83 -67.34
CA ALA A 349 39.25 22.59 -68.37
C ALA A 349 38.28 21.46 -68.01
N SER A 350 38.75 20.44 -67.27
CA SER A 350 37.93 19.34 -66.77
C SER A 350 37.13 19.68 -65.50
N ASN A 351 37.34 20.86 -64.91
CA ASN A 351 36.67 21.35 -63.70
C ASN A 351 36.24 22.83 -63.90
N PRO A 352 35.19 23.08 -64.70
CA PRO A 352 34.77 24.43 -65.10
C PRO A 352 34.38 25.33 -63.92
#